data_AF-A0A8X7TXP6-F1
#
_entry.id   AF-A0A8X7TXP6-F1
#
_cell.length_a   1.000
_cell.length_b   1.000
_cell.length_c   1.000
_cell.angle_alpha   90.00
_cell.angle_beta   90.00
_cell.angle_gamma   90.00
#
_symmetry.space_group_name_H-M   'P 1'
#
loop_
_entity.id
_entity.type
_entity.pdbx_description
1 polymer ?
#
loop_
_entity_poly.entity_id
_entity_poly.type
_entity_poly.pdbx_seq_one_letter_code
_entity_poly.pdbx_strand_id
1 'polypeptide(L)'
;MIDTDLRDSKEIANTLSVPESTKTFVFAIRVPEHDSTIHILSSQSLSIRSVIDAECLIRELRPDAVVAQLNGPAFGEESQEIDDGSNDSIPTSVFRVLTRCFVDKTFDKEKYESVAGNLVLKEIFGTSFNGHVLAAKKVAEEVGSSFWFLTLHSL
;
A
#
# COMPACT_ATOMS: atom_id res chain seq x y z
N MET A 1 -16.61 26.96 9.65
CA MET A 1 -16.59 25.59 10.20
C MET A 1 -15.52 24.75 9.50
N ILE A 2 -15.54 24.61 8.17
CA ILE A 2 -14.50 23.85 7.44
C ILE A 2 -13.06 24.40 7.66
N ASP A 3 -12.92 25.73 7.77
CA ASP A 3 -11.60 26.38 7.90
C ASP A 3 -10.94 26.16 9.29
N THR A 4 -11.74 26.00 10.36
CA THR A 4 -11.20 25.63 11.68
C THR A 4 -10.72 24.19 11.70
N ASP A 5 -11.47 23.28 11.09
CA ASP A 5 -11.15 21.85 11.10
C ASP A 5 -9.86 21.54 10.32
N LEU A 6 -9.64 22.22 9.19
CA LEU A 6 -8.39 22.09 8.42
C LEU A 6 -7.20 22.68 9.16
N ARG A 7 -7.38 23.79 9.87
CA ARG A 7 -6.32 24.40 10.69
C ARG A 7 -5.94 23.47 11.85
N ASP A 8 -6.92 22.91 12.53
CA ASP A 8 -6.70 21.99 13.66
C ASP A 8 -6.03 20.69 13.17
N SER A 9 -6.46 20.15 12.02
CA SER A 9 -5.79 19.03 11.35
C SER A 9 -4.32 19.35 11.06
N LYS A 10 -4.02 20.53 10.51
CA LYS A 10 -2.67 20.95 10.18
C LYS A 10 -1.80 21.12 11.43
N GLU A 11 -2.36 21.65 12.52
CA GLU A 11 -1.65 21.77 13.80
C GLU A 11 -1.25 20.39 14.33
N ILE A 12 -2.16 19.41 14.30
CA ILE A 12 -1.86 18.02 14.70
C ILE A 12 -0.80 17.41 13.78
N ALA A 13 -0.95 17.51 12.46
CA ALA A 13 0.02 16.95 11.52
C ALA A 13 1.43 17.55 11.71
N ASN A 14 1.52 18.81 12.13
CA ASN A 14 2.79 19.48 12.40
C ASN A 14 3.53 18.97 13.64
N THR A 15 2.84 18.36 14.61
CA THR A 15 3.47 17.79 15.81
C THR A 15 4.21 16.48 15.51
N LEU A 16 3.91 15.83 14.38
CA LEU A 16 4.51 14.57 13.97
C LEU A 16 5.99 14.75 13.60
N SER A 17 6.84 13.82 14.01
CA SER A 17 8.27 13.79 13.68
C SER A 17 8.55 13.16 12.31
N VAL A 18 7.68 13.39 11.32
CA VAL A 18 7.81 12.91 9.94
C VAL A 18 8.32 14.01 9.00
N PRO A 19 8.86 13.69 7.81
CA PRO A 19 9.29 14.71 6.84
C PRO A 19 8.18 15.71 6.49
N GLU A 20 8.51 16.98 6.27
CA GLU A 20 7.53 18.02 5.87
C GLU A 20 6.77 17.66 4.58
N SER A 21 7.46 16.97 3.66
CA SER A 21 6.85 16.42 2.45
C SER A 21 5.77 15.38 2.75
N THR A 22 5.90 14.60 3.83
CA THR A 22 4.87 13.67 4.31
C THR A 22 3.70 14.41 4.94
N LYS A 23 3.97 15.41 5.81
CA LYS A 23 2.94 16.19 6.51
C LYS A 23 1.94 16.84 5.56
N THR A 24 2.39 17.23 4.37
CA THR A 24 1.55 17.82 3.31
C THR A 24 0.40 16.90 2.89
N PHE A 25 0.56 15.59 3.03
CA PHE A 25 -0.43 14.58 2.63
C PHE A 25 -1.15 13.91 3.82
N VAL A 26 -0.90 14.39 5.04
CA VAL A 26 -1.52 13.86 6.26
C VAL A 26 -2.62 14.79 6.73
N PHE A 27 -3.80 14.23 6.90
CA PHE A 27 -4.93 14.86 7.58
C PHE A 27 -5.16 14.17 8.92
N ALA A 28 -5.59 14.93 9.92
CA ALA A 28 -5.86 14.42 11.26
C ALA A 28 -7.25 14.86 11.71
N ILE A 29 -8.03 13.91 12.22
CA ILE A 29 -9.39 14.14 12.71
C ILE A 29 -9.42 13.68 14.17
N ARG A 30 -9.69 14.60 15.09
CA ARG A 30 -9.94 14.27 16.50
C ARG A 30 -11.33 13.68 16.65
N VAL A 31 -11.44 12.61 17.43
CA VAL A 31 -12.68 11.96 17.84
C VAL A 31 -12.83 12.18 19.35
N PRO A 32 -13.48 13.28 19.78
CA PRO A 32 -13.50 13.70 21.18
C PRO A 32 -14.14 12.68 22.11
N GLU A 33 -15.11 11.92 21.60
CA GLU A 33 -15.85 10.89 22.34
C GLU A 33 -14.96 9.75 22.86
N HIS A 34 -13.80 9.54 22.22
CA HIS A 34 -12.89 8.44 22.50
C HIS A 34 -11.46 8.88 22.78
N ASP A 35 -11.22 10.20 22.96
CA ASP A 35 -9.87 10.79 23.08
C ASP A 35 -8.88 10.25 22.03
N SER A 36 -9.38 10.04 20.81
CA SER A 36 -8.67 9.34 19.74
C SER A 36 -8.44 10.28 18.57
N THR A 37 -7.39 10.05 17.78
CA THR A 37 -7.11 10.82 16.56
C THR A 37 -6.90 9.90 15.37
N ILE A 38 -7.72 10.08 14.34
CA ILE A 38 -7.60 9.36 13.08
C ILE A 38 -6.66 10.14 12.18
N HIS A 39 -5.58 9.50 11.72
CA HIS A 39 -4.67 10.07 10.72
C HIS A 39 -4.97 9.45 9.35
N ILE A 40 -5.22 10.30 8.37
CA ILE A 40 -5.52 9.92 6.99
C ILE A 40 -4.33 10.34 6.13
N LEU A 41 -3.64 9.38 5.55
CA LEU A 41 -2.60 9.61 4.56
C LEU A 41 -3.18 9.53 3.16
N SER A 42 -3.06 10.61 2.39
CA SER A 42 -3.36 10.58 0.96
C SER A 42 -2.21 9.92 0.22
N SER A 43 -2.42 8.69 -0.28
CA SER A 43 -1.45 7.93 -1.06
C SER A 43 -1.89 7.78 -2.52
N GLN A 44 -0.91 7.62 -3.42
CA GLN A 44 -1.16 7.39 -4.85
C GLN A 44 -0.46 6.10 -5.30
N SER A 45 -1.15 5.30 -6.11
CA SER A 45 -0.56 4.13 -6.77
C SER A 45 0.64 4.54 -7.63
N LEU A 46 1.64 3.65 -7.71
CA LEU A 46 2.88 3.88 -8.47
C LEU A 46 3.71 5.09 -7.99
N SER A 47 3.50 5.54 -6.76
CA SER A 47 4.31 6.57 -6.11
C SER A 47 5.24 5.93 -5.08
N ILE A 48 6.54 5.91 -5.38
CA ILE A 48 7.57 5.53 -4.39
C ILE A 48 7.50 6.44 -3.16
N ARG A 49 7.05 7.69 -3.34
CA ARG A 49 6.88 8.62 -2.24
C ARG A 49 5.78 8.18 -1.29
N SER A 50 4.65 7.68 -1.82
CA SER A 50 3.56 7.16 -0.98
C SER A 50 3.95 5.91 -0.20
N VAL A 51 4.91 5.11 -0.70
CA VAL A 51 5.53 4.02 0.07
C VAL A 51 6.26 4.59 1.29
N ILE A 52 7.18 5.52 1.06
CA ILE A 52 8.00 6.14 2.13
C ILE A 52 7.11 6.86 3.15
N ASP A 53 6.13 7.61 2.68
CA ASP A 53 5.21 8.36 3.54
C ASP A 53 4.40 7.44 4.46
N ALA A 54 3.91 6.31 3.95
CA ALA A 54 3.20 5.31 4.75
C ALA A 54 4.12 4.69 5.81
N GLU A 55 5.34 4.30 5.45
CA GLU A 55 6.30 3.75 6.40
C GLU A 55 6.66 4.75 7.50
N CYS A 56 6.99 5.99 7.14
CA CYS A 56 7.33 7.04 8.09
C CYS A 56 6.18 7.32 9.06
N LEU A 57 4.96 7.44 8.54
CA LEU A 57 3.80 7.77 9.36
C LEU A 57 3.43 6.65 10.34
N ILE A 58 3.42 5.40 9.89
CA ILE A 58 3.07 4.26 10.75
C ILE A 58 4.13 4.05 11.83
N ARG A 59 5.42 4.21 11.50
CA ARG A 59 6.52 4.11 12.47
C ARG A 59 6.45 5.20 13.54
N GLU A 60 6.11 6.43 13.15
CA GLU A 60 5.96 7.56 14.08
C GLU A 60 4.74 7.36 14.99
N LEU A 61 3.57 7.08 14.41
CA LEU A 61 2.31 7.03 15.14
C LEU A 61 2.13 5.76 15.98
N ARG A 62 2.67 4.62 15.50
CA ARG A 62 2.45 3.28 16.06
C ARG A 62 0.96 3.04 16.41
N PRO A 63 0.05 3.16 15.43
CA PRO A 63 -1.39 3.13 15.70
C PRO A 63 -1.87 1.75 16.14
N ASP A 64 -3.03 1.65 16.78
CA ASP A 64 -3.63 0.34 17.10
C ASP A 64 -4.13 -0.40 15.84
N ALA A 65 -4.53 0.36 14.82
CA ALA A 65 -5.03 -0.17 13.57
C ALA A 65 -4.62 0.70 12.37
N VAL A 66 -4.34 0.05 11.25
CA VAL A 66 -4.14 0.68 9.94
C VAL A 66 -5.21 0.16 8.99
N VAL A 67 -5.91 1.08 8.32
CA VAL A 67 -6.93 0.75 7.32
C VAL A 67 -6.46 1.28 5.97
N ALA A 68 -6.29 0.39 5.01
CA ALA A 68 -5.93 0.75 3.64
C ALA A 68 -7.14 0.65 2.72
N GLN A 69 -7.47 1.76 2.06
CA GLN A 69 -8.50 1.79 1.02
C GLN A 69 -7.93 1.24 -0.28
N LEU A 70 -8.67 0.33 -0.91
CA LEU A 70 -8.29 -0.28 -2.18
C LEU A 70 -9.33 0.00 -3.24
N ASN A 71 -8.85 0.44 -4.40
CA ASN A 71 -9.66 0.62 -5.59
C ASN A 71 -9.56 -0.66 -6.44
N GLY A 72 -10.52 -1.56 -6.29
CA GLY A 72 -10.68 -2.74 -7.15
C GLY A 72 -10.85 -4.07 -6.41
N PRO A 73 -11.34 -5.12 -7.11
CA PRO A 73 -11.75 -6.37 -6.47
C PRO A 73 -10.63 -7.35 -6.08
N ALA A 74 -9.34 -7.03 -6.25
CA ALA A 74 -8.30 -8.07 -6.29
C ALA A 74 -7.06 -7.79 -5.40
N PHE A 75 -7.23 -7.58 -4.09
CA PHE A 75 -6.07 -7.61 -3.19
C PHE A 75 -5.71 -9.02 -2.68
N GLY A 76 -6.48 -10.03 -3.08
CA GLY A 76 -6.36 -11.39 -2.53
C GLY A 76 -5.26 -12.27 -3.12
N GLU A 77 -4.84 -12.05 -4.38
CA GLU A 77 -4.03 -13.05 -5.10
C GLU A 77 -2.82 -12.45 -5.85
N GLU A 78 -2.86 -11.16 -6.19
CA GLU A 78 -1.76 -10.46 -6.89
C GLU A 78 -0.67 -9.92 -5.95
N SER A 79 -0.89 -10.00 -4.64
CA SER A 79 0.05 -9.56 -3.59
C SER A 79 1.13 -10.60 -3.27
N GLN A 80 1.19 -11.72 -4.01
CA GLN A 80 2.42 -12.47 -4.19
C GLN A 80 3.40 -11.63 -5.02
N GLU A 81 4.02 -10.62 -4.42
CA GLU A 81 5.34 -10.23 -4.90
C GLU A 81 6.20 -11.49 -4.85
N ILE A 82 6.89 -11.79 -5.95
CA ILE A 82 7.90 -12.84 -5.98
C ILE A 82 8.85 -12.52 -4.83
N ASP A 83 8.85 -13.37 -3.80
CA ASP A 83 9.88 -13.35 -2.78
C ASP A 83 11.23 -13.45 -3.51
N ASP A 84 12.12 -12.49 -3.26
CA ASP A 84 13.45 -12.40 -3.88
C ASP A 84 14.31 -13.67 -3.59
N GLY A 85 13.83 -14.53 -2.69
CA GLY A 85 14.39 -15.85 -2.39
C GLY A 85 13.69 -17.06 -3.06
N SER A 86 12.55 -16.89 -3.73
CA SER A 86 11.89 -17.99 -4.46
C SER A 86 12.50 -18.12 -5.86
N ASN A 87 12.98 -19.32 -6.21
CA ASN A 87 13.57 -19.65 -7.52
C ASN A 87 12.57 -19.53 -8.70
N ASP A 88 11.35 -19.03 -8.47
CA ASP A 88 10.29 -18.85 -9.46
C ASP A 88 10.44 -17.53 -10.20
N SER A 89 11.59 -17.35 -10.83
CA SER A 89 11.80 -16.31 -11.84
C SER A 89 10.70 -16.38 -12.91
N ILE A 90 10.12 -15.23 -13.27
CA ILE A 90 9.13 -15.14 -14.35
C ILE A 90 9.76 -15.67 -15.64
N PRO A 91 9.11 -16.63 -16.34
CA PRO A 91 9.64 -17.13 -17.59
C PRO A 91 9.60 -16.00 -18.65
N THR A 92 10.74 -15.61 -19.20
CA THR A 92 10.81 -14.58 -20.27
C THR A 92 10.91 -15.16 -21.68
N SER A 93 11.16 -16.47 -21.80
CA SER A 93 11.18 -17.18 -23.08
C SER A 93 9.77 -17.64 -23.45
N VAL A 94 9.37 -17.41 -24.71
CA VAL A 94 8.06 -17.83 -25.26
C VAL A 94 7.73 -19.28 -24.93
N PHE A 95 8.67 -20.21 -25.11
CA PHE A 95 8.43 -21.63 -24.80
C PHE A 95 8.20 -21.87 -23.31
N ARG A 96 8.98 -21.22 -22.42
CA ARG A 96 8.80 -21.38 -20.97
C ARG A 96 7.49 -20.77 -20.47
N VAL A 97 7.06 -19.66 -21.08
CA VAL A 97 5.75 -19.05 -20.79
C VAL A 97 4.64 -20.02 -21.19
N LEU A 98 4.71 -20.58 -22.42
CA LEU A 98 3.71 -21.53 -22.90
C LEU A 98 3.66 -22.80 -22.03
N THR A 99 4.81 -23.35 -21.64
CA THR A 99 4.88 -24.52 -20.76
C THR A 99 4.24 -24.23 -19.41
N ARG A 100 4.64 -23.16 -18.72
CA ARG A 100 4.10 -22.86 -17.37
C ARG A 100 2.62 -22.44 -17.39
N CYS A 101 2.21 -21.66 -18.38
CA CYS A 101 0.85 -21.10 -18.45
C CYS A 101 -0.19 -22.07 -18.99
N PHE A 102 0.19 -22.92 -19.94
CA PHE A 102 -0.79 -23.74 -20.66
C PHE A 102 -0.59 -25.24 -20.48
N VAL A 103 0.65 -25.71 -20.27
CA VAL A 103 0.96 -27.14 -20.12
C VAL A 103 0.87 -27.56 -18.66
N ASP A 104 1.68 -26.95 -17.80
CA ASP A 104 1.81 -27.33 -16.39
C ASP A 104 0.66 -26.77 -15.53
N LYS A 105 0.01 -25.68 -16.00
CA LYS A 105 -1.08 -24.96 -15.32
C LYS A 105 -0.75 -24.57 -13.87
N THR A 106 0.53 -24.52 -13.51
CA THR A 106 1.01 -24.05 -12.21
C THR A 106 0.99 -22.53 -12.10
N PHE A 107 0.86 -21.84 -13.24
CA PHE A 107 0.97 -20.40 -13.34
C PHE A 107 0.10 -19.89 -14.49
N ASP A 108 -1.20 -19.65 -14.28
CA ASP A 108 -2.11 -19.28 -15.37
C ASP A 108 -1.76 -17.93 -16.04
N LYS A 109 -2.45 -17.65 -17.14
CA LYS A 109 -2.23 -16.43 -17.92
C LYS A 109 -2.42 -15.16 -17.08
N GLU A 110 -3.46 -15.11 -16.25
CA GLU A 110 -3.81 -13.93 -15.46
C GLU A 110 -2.73 -13.65 -14.41
N LYS A 111 -2.27 -14.69 -13.73
CA LYS A 111 -1.14 -14.63 -12.81
C LYS A 111 0.15 -14.21 -13.53
N TYR A 112 0.42 -14.73 -14.72
CA TYR A 112 1.58 -14.31 -15.50
C TYR A 112 1.53 -12.83 -15.87
N GLU A 113 0.40 -12.37 -16.43
CA GLU A 113 0.24 -10.97 -16.82
C GLU A 113 0.34 -10.03 -15.62
N SER A 114 -0.24 -10.42 -14.48
CA SER A 114 -0.18 -9.65 -13.24
C SER A 114 1.24 -9.52 -12.69
N VAL A 115 1.97 -10.63 -12.57
CA VAL A 115 3.33 -10.62 -12.02
C VAL A 115 4.31 -9.95 -12.98
N ALA A 116 4.24 -10.24 -14.28
CA ALA A 116 5.08 -9.60 -15.30
C ALA A 116 4.80 -8.10 -15.39
N GLY A 117 3.52 -7.70 -15.33
CA GLY A 117 3.12 -6.30 -15.27
C GLY A 117 3.69 -5.58 -14.05
N ASN A 118 3.59 -6.18 -12.86
CA ASN A 118 4.14 -5.60 -11.64
C ASN A 118 5.68 -5.44 -11.70
N LEU A 119 6.41 -6.37 -12.33
CA LEU A 119 7.86 -6.18 -12.53
C LEU A 119 8.18 -4.97 -13.40
N VAL A 120 7.47 -4.80 -14.51
CA VAL A 120 7.66 -3.63 -15.38
C VAL A 120 7.33 -2.33 -14.63
N LEU A 121 6.23 -2.31 -13.87
CA LEU A 121 5.86 -1.16 -13.05
C LEU A 121 6.92 -0.84 -11.99
N LYS A 122 7.46 -1.86 -11.32
CA LYS A 122 8.51 -1.70 -10.31
C LYS A 122 9.80 -1.14 -10.92
N GLU A 123 10.18 -1.58 -12.12
CA GLU A 123 11.35 -1.04 -12.82
C GLU A 123 11.17 0.43 -13.21
N ILE A 124 9.98 0.83 -13.66
CA ILE A 124 9.71 2.20 -14.10
C ILE A 124 9.51 3.17 -12.93
N PHE A 125 8.73 2.76 -11.92
CA PHE A 125 8.26 3.62 -10.84
C PHE A 125 8.99 3.41 -9.52
N GLY A 126 9.84 2.38 -9.42
CA GLY A 126 10.48 1.95 -8.17
C GLY A 126 9.52 1.26 -7.19
N THR A 127 8.27 1.01 -7.58
CA THR A 127 7.24 0.37 -6.75
C THR A 127 6.19 -0.34 -7.61
N SER A 128 5.49 -1.32 -7.03
CA SER A 128 4.36 -2.01 -7.66
C SER A 128 3.06 -1.21 -7.53
N PHE A 129 1.99 -1.63 -8.21
CA PHE A 129 0.70 -0.93 -8.18
C PHE A 129 0.18 -0.72 -6.74
N ASN A 130 0.34 -1.75 -5.92
CA ASN A 130 -0.07 -1.79 -4.52
C ASN A 130 1.09 -1.62 -3.53
N GLY A 131 2.28 -1.20 -3.98
CA GLY A 131 3.48 -1.20 -3.14
C GLY A 131 3.35 -0.34 -1.88
N HIS A 132 2.63 0.78 -1.94
CA HIS A 132 2.34 1.63 -0.79
C HIS A 132 1.47 0.93 0.27
N VAL A 133 0.47 0.14 -0.16
CA VAL A 133 -0.38 -0.65 0.74
C VAL A 133 0.40 -1.83 1.33
N LEU A 134 1.21 -2.51 0.53
CA LEU A 134 2.04 -3.62 1.00
C LEU A 134 3.09 -3.15 2.03
N ALA A 135 3.73 -2.00 1.78
CA ALA A 135 4.63 -1.38 2.74
C ALA A 135 3.89 -0.97 4.02
N ALA A 136 2.70 -0.38 3.90
CA ALA A 136 1.87 -0.05 5.07
C ALA A 136 1.52 -1.30 5.89
N LYS A 137 1.14 -2.41 5.23
CA LYS A 137 0.86 -3.69 5.89
C LYS A 137 2.08 -4.22 6.63
N LYS A 138 3.22 -4.29 5.94
CA LYS A 138 4.47 -4.77 6.53
C LYS A 138 4.86 -3.96 7.76
N VAL A 139 4.85 -2.63 7.66
CA VAL A 139 5.25 -1.76 8.78
C VAL A 139 4.22 -1.78 9.90
N ALA A 140 2.93 -1.91 9.60
CA ALA A 140 1.89 -2.11 10.61
C ALA A 140 2.14 -3.38 11.43
N GLU A 141 2.48 -4.49 10.78
CA GLU A 141 2.87 -5.74 11.45
C GLU A 141 4.14 -5.56 12.29
N GLU A 142 5.16 -4.86 11.79
CA GLU A 142 6.41 -4.55 12.52
C GLU A 142 6.15 -3.78 13.82
N VAL A 143 5.19 -2.84 13.84
CA VAL A 143 4.89 -2.03 15.03
C VAL A 143 3.83 -2.63 15.94
N GLY A 144 3.23 -3.77 15.54
CA GLY A 144 2.20 -4.49 16.31
C GLY A 144 0.77 -4.00 16.08
N SER A 145 0.51 -3.24 15.02
CA SER A 145 -0.83 -2.77 14.64
C SER A 145 -1.66 -3.87 13.99
N SER A 146 -2.97 -3.81 14.17
CA SER A 146 -3.90 -4.56 13.30
C SER A 146 -3.97 -3.91 11.91
N PHE A 147 -4.16 -4.70 10.85
CA PHE A 147 -4.24 -4.19 9.48
C PHE A 147 -5.50 -4.67 8.78
N TRP A 148 -6.24 -3.74 8.17
CA TRP A 148 -7.51 -4.00 7.49
C TRP A 148 -7.55 -3.38 6.10
N PHE A 149 -8.28 -4.06 5.22
CA PHE A 149 -8.56 -3.57 3.87
C PHE A 149 -9.99 -3.05 3.80
N LEU A 150 -10.16 -1.88 3.19
CA LEU A 150 -11.47 -1.34 2.87
C LEU A 150 -11.67 -1.36 1.35
N THR A 151 -12.54 -2.25 0.88
CA THR A 151 -12.92 -2.33 -0.53
C THR A 151 -14.19 -1.51 -0.77
N LEU A 152 -14.18 -0.67 -1.80
CA LEU A 152 -15.43 -0.13 -2.34
C LEU A 152 -16.08 -1.19 -3.22
N HIS A 153 -17.15 -1.81 -2.71
CA HIS A 153 -18.11 -2.45 -3.60
C HIS A 153 -18.90 -1.34 -4.30
N SER A 154 -18.89 -1.33 -5.63
CA SER A 154 -19.83 -0.55 -6.42
C SER A 154 -21.25 -1.04 -6.08
N LEU A 155 -22.05 -0.14 -5.48
CA LEU A 155 -23.50 -0.28 -5.32
C LEU A 155 -24.20 -0.24 -6.68
#